data_AF-A0A136PQQ8-F1
#
_entry.id   AF-A0A136PQQ8-F1
#
_cell.length_a   1.000
_cell.length_b   1.000
_cell.length_c   1.000
_cell.angle_alpha   90.00
_cell.angle_beta   90.00
_cell.angle_gamma   90.00
#
_symmetry.space_group_name_H-M   'P 1'
#
loop_
_entity.id
_entity.type
_entity.pdbx_description
1 polymer ?
#
loop_
_entity_poly.entity_id
_entity_poly.type
_entity_poly.pdbx_seq_one_letter_code
_entity_poly.pdbx_strand_id
1 'polypeptide(L)'
;MAVDRGDPLGTFLVEASRRPGQIAVASLVERMAQLFTGPVGATGGRTADVEAFLLVLDDLWRPGPADDEPWRGNAARLMALPELAAEREPSGALAFACHALAVAYYACEYRRTGEVRHATRAGSHALDSMFFLTEHVGDGVDRMAQERALRRRDVEELSAEADLGAVSGQLRDRSRRRSAKLVAALLVPGQETPGGPGR
;
A
#
# COMPACT_ATOMS: atom_id res chain seq x y z
N MET A 1 -12.60 13.23 -10.06
CA MET A 1 -12.41 11.77 -10.21
C MET A 1 -13.61 11.07 -9.61
N ALA A 2 -14.38 10.37 -10.44
CA ALA A 2 -15.52 9.58 -9.99
C ALA A 2 -15.02 8.37 -9.20
N VAL A 3 -15.71 8.04 -8.10
CA VAL A 3 -15.48 6.79 -7.36
C VAL A 3 -15.77 5.63 -8.32
N ASP A 4 -14.77 4.77 -8.56
CA ASP A 4 -14.97 3.54 -9.31
C ASP A 4 -15.97 2.67 -8.54
N ARG A 5 -17.18 2.49 -9.09
CA ARG A 5 -18.25 1.69 -8.49
C ARG A 5 -17.89 0.20 -8.40
N GLY A 6 -16.75 -0.22 -8.98
CA GLY A 6 -16.19 -1.56 -8.88
C GLY A 6 -15.19 -1.80 -7.73
N ASP A 7 -14.79 -0.78 -6.96
CA ASP A 7 -13.85 -0.96 -5.85
C ASP A 7 -14.57 -1.42 -4.56
N PRO A 8 -14.44 -2.69 -4.14
CA PRO A 8 -15.16 -3.21 -2.96
C PRO A 8 -14.74 -2.52 -1.66
N LEU A 9 -13.56 -1.89 -1.63
CA LEU A 9 -13.08 -1.15 -0.47
C LEU A 9 -13.93 0.08 -0.18
N GLY A 10 -14.25 0.89 -1.20
CA GLY A 10 -15.02 2.12 -1.02
C GLY A 10 -16.41 1.84 -0.44
N THR A 11 -17.14 0.89 -1.02
CA THR A 11 -18.47 0.48 -0.55
C THR A 11 -18.41 -0.08 0.87
N PHE A 12 -17.46 -0.99 1.14
CA PHE A 12 -17.28 -1.56 2.47
C PHE A 12 -17.05 -0.48 3.53
N LEU A 13 -16.20 0.51 3.25
CA LEU A 13 -15.84 1.54 4.22
C LEU A 13 -16.95 2.55 4.53
N VAL A 14 -17.97 2.67 3.66
CA VAL A 14 -19.15 3.50 3.94
C VAL A 14 -20.01 2.87 5.04
N GLU A 15 -20.07 1.54 5.08
CA GLU A 15 -20.93 0.78 6.01
C GLU A 15 -20.17 0.20 7.20
N ALA A 16 -18.86 -0.01 7.04
CA ALA A 16 -18.02 -0.61 8.06
C ALA A 16 -17.84 0.29 9.27
N SER A 17 -17.79 -0.33 10.45
CA SER A 17 -17.27 0.33 11.64
C SER A 17 -15.79 0.67 11.45
N ARG A 18 -15.28 1.60 12.27
CA ARG A 18 -13.93 2.17 12.12
C ARG A 18 -12.83 1.09 12.11
N ARG A 19 -12.96 0.04 12.94
CA ARG A 19 -11.89 -0.96 13.12
C ARG A 19 -11.69 -1.89 11.91
N PRO A 20 -12.73 -2.53 11.33
CA PRO A 20 -12.60 -3.25 10.06
C PRO A 20 -11.98 -2.39 8.94
N GLY A 21 -12.38 -1.12 8.83
CA GLY A 21 -11.79 -0.21 7.84
C GLY A 21 -10.30 0.05 8.05
N GLN A 22 -9.87 0.22 9.31
CA GLN A 22 -8.44 0.35 9.65
C GLN A 22 -7.65 -0.91 9.26
N ILE A 23 -8.20 -2.10 9.51
CA ILE A 23 -7.55 -3.37 9.17
C ILE A 23 -7.43 -3.52 7.64
N ALA A 24 -8.49 -3.21 6.90
CA ALA A 24 -8.50 -3.27 5.44
C ALA A 24 -7.40 -2.36 4.84
N VAL A 25 -7.27 -1.14 5.35
CA VAL A 25 -6.27 -0.18 4.88
C VAL A 25 -4.85 -0.58 5.29
N ALA A 26 -4.63 -1.09 6.51
CA ALA A 26 -3.33 -1.62 6.92
C ALA A 26 -2.90 -2.81 6.05
N SER A 27 -3.85 -3.68 5.67
CA SER A 27 -3.62 -4.80 4.75
C SER A 27 -3.12 -4.33 3.37
N LEU A 28 -3.64 -3.22 2.83
CA LEU A 28 -3.15 -2.62 1.57
C LEU A 28 -1.70 -2.18 1.68
N VAL A 29 -1.35 -1.47 2.76
CA VAL A 29 0.03 -0.99 2.96
C VAL A 29 0.99 -2.16 3.13
N GLU A 30 0.62 -3.17 3.91
CA GLU A 30 1.44 -4.38 4.11
C GLU A 30 1.70 -5.11 2.78
N ARG A 31 0.72 -5.17 1.85
CA ARG A 31 0.94 -5.77 0.52
C ARG A 31 1.95 -4.98 -0.31
N MET A 32 1.94 -3.67 -0.23
CA MET A 32 2.84 -2.80 -0.99
C MET A 32 4.19 -2.58 -0.32
N ALA A 33 4.35 -2.98 0.95
CA ALA A 33 5.50 -2.66 1.78
C ALA A 33 6.85 -2.96 1.12
N GLN A 34 7.03 -4.15 0.54
CA GLN A 34 8.30 -4.52 -0.08
C GLN A 34 8.57 -3.88 -1.44
N LEU A 35 7.57 -3.29 -2.08
CA LEU A 35 7.79 -2.42 -3.24
C LEU A 35 8.41 -1.08 -2.84
N PHE A 36 8.33 -0.70 -1.57
CA PHE A 36 9.13 0.38 -0.99
C PHE A 36 10.44 -0.15 -0.40
N THR A 37 10.37 -1.08 0.56
CA THR A 37 11.55 -1.48 1.35
C THR A 37 12.62 -2.21 0.53
N GLY A 38 12.25 -2.89 -0.55
CA GLY A 38 13.20 -3.54 -1.46
C GLY A 38 14.06 -2.52 -2.21
N PRO A 39 13.49 -1.71 -3.13
CA PRO A 39 14.24 -0.72 -3.90
C PRO A 39 14.96 0.33 -3.03
N VAL A 40 14.30 0.83 -2.00
CA VAL A 40 14.89 1.85 -1.12
C VAL A 40 15.97 1.23 -0.23
N GLY A 41 15.75 0.02 0.31
CA GLY A 41 16.76 -0.68 1.11
C GLY A 41 18.01 -1.09 0.32
N ALA A 42 17.88 -1.29 -1.00
CA ALA A 42 19.01 -1.51 -1.90
C ALA A 42 19.81 -0.21 -2.20
N THR A 43 19.27 0.96 -1.86
CA THR A 43 19.92 2.26 -2.07
C THR A 43 20.76 2.64 -0.84
N GLY A 44 22.06 2.83 -1.04
CA GLY A 44 22.99 3.14 0.05
C GLY A 44 22.58 4.39 0.84
N GLY A 45 22.66 4.31 2.17
CA GLY A 45 22.35 5.43 3.08
C GLY A 45 20.86 5.67 3.36
N ARG A 46 19.95 4.84 2.84
CA ARG A 46 18.49 5.00 3.01
C ARG A 46 17.88 4.09 4.10
N THR A 47 18.68 3.49 4.97
CA THR A 47 18.20 2.57 6.03
C THR A 47 17.18 3.23 6.96
N ALA A 48 17.42 4.47 7.36
CA ALA A 48 16.50 5.21 8.25
C ALA A 48 15.11 5.41 7.63
N ASP A 49 15.02 5.54 6.31
CA ASP A 49 13.74 5.71 5.60
C ASP A 49 12.94 4.40 5.59
N VAL A 50 13.63 3.26 5.42
CA VAL A 50 13.04 1.93 5.53
C VAL A 50 12.53 1.70 6.95
N GLU A 51 13.32 2.01 7.97
CA GLU A 51 12.91 1.90 9.37
C GLU A 51 11.71 2.79 9.69
N ALA A 52 11.71 4.03 9.21
CA ALA A 52 10.58 4.95 9.35
C ALA A 52 9.30 4.38 8.73
N PHE A 53 9.37 3.82 7.53
CA PHE A 53 8.22 3.19 6.88
C PHE A 53 7.71 1.97 7.65
N LEU A 54 8.61 1.10 8.13
CA LEU A 54 8.25 -0.09 8.90
C LEU A 54 7.57 0.28 10.23
N LEU A 55 8.02 1.34 10.90
CA LEU A 55 7.34 1.87 12.08
C LEU A 55 5.92 2.32 11.77
N VAL A 56 5.72 3.04 10.66
CA VAL A 56 4.37 3.45 10.22
C VAL A 56 3.49 2.22 9.95
N LEU A 57 4.04 1.21 9.27
CA LEU A 57 3.31 -0.03 8.98
C LEU A 57 2.92 -0.76 10.27
N ASP A 58 3.83 -0.88 11.23
CA ASP A 58 3.53 -1.49 12.53
C ASP A 58 2.44 -0.73 13.29
N ASP A 59 2.50 0.60 13.29
CA ASP A 59 1.47 1.44 13.87
C ASP A 59 0.11 1.20 13.20
N LEU A 60 0.06 1.11 11.87
CA LEU A 60 -1.18 0.90 11.12
C LEU A 60 -1.92 -0.38 11.53
N TRP A 61 -1.22 -1.41 12.02
CA TRP A 61 -1.86 -2.63 12.52
C TRP A 61 -2.35 -2.52 13.97
N ARG A 62 -1.79 -1.60 14.76
CA ARG A 62 -2.18 -1.43 16.17
C ARG A 62 -3.65 -1.03 16.30
N PRO A 63 -4.42 -1.69 17.19
CA PRO A 63 -5.73 -1.21 17.59
C PRO A 63 -5.56 0.11 18.33
N GLY A 64 -6.42 1.09 18.03
CA GLY A 64 -6.36 2.37 18.72
C GLY A 64 -7.34 3.39 18.14
N PRO A 65 -7.78 4.36 18.96
CA PRO A 65 -8.52 5.50 18.48
C PRO A 65 -7.66 6.25 17.46
N ALA A 66 -8.29 6.79 16.43
CA ALA A 66 -7.53 7.43 15.38
C ALA A 66 -7.14 8.90 15.70
N ASP A 67 -7.45 9.32 16.93
CA ASP A 67 -7.00 10.57 17.53
C ASP A 67 -5.65 10.40 18.25
N ASP A 68 -5.10 9.18 18.27
CA ASP A 68 -3.72 8.95 18.67
C ASP A 68 -2.80 9.83 17.80
N GLU A 69 -2.02 10.71 18.45
CA GLU A 69 -1.11 11.68 17.83
C GLU A 69 -0.15 11.17 16.73
N PRO A 70 0.29 9.88 16.63
CA PRO A 70 1.23 9.46 15.60
C PRO A 70 0.79 9.73 14.15
N TRP A 71 -0.50 9.79 13.81
CA TRP A 71 -0.90 9.78 12.39
C TRP A 71 -0.49 11.03 11.62
N ARG A 72 -0.55 12.21 12.26
CA ARG A 72 -0.07 13.46 11.63
C ARG A 72 1.45 13.42 11.45
N GLY A 73 2.18 12.96 12.47
CA GLY A 73 3.63 12.82 12.40
C GLY A 73 4.07 11.79 11.34
N ASN A 74 3.37 10.66 11.27
CA ASN A 74 3.62 9.59 10.31
C ASN A 74 3.33 10.06 8.88
N ALA A 75 2.18 10.70 8.63
CA ALA A 75 1.87 11.25 7.31
C ALA A 75 2.88 12.31 6.85
N ALA A 76 3.26 13.23 7.74
CA ALA A 76 4.27 14.25 7.45
C ALA A 76 5.65 13.64 7.18
N ARG A 77 6.05 12.62 7.96
CA ARG A 77 7.31 11.90 7.77
C ARG A 77 7.34 11.19 6.41
N LEU A 78 6.26 10.52 6.01
CA LEU A 78 6.16 9.88 4.70
C LEU A 78 6.24 10.91 3.56
N MET A 79 5.55 12.03 3.69
CA MET A 79 5.58 13.12 2.69
C MET A 79 6.97 13.76 2.52
N ALA A 80 7.80 13.71 3.55
CA ALA A 80 9.17 14.23 3.50
C ALA A 80 10.15 13.30 2.78
N LEU A 81 9.76 12.06 2.48
CA LEU A 81 10.63 11.12 1.77
C LEU A 81 10.78 11.53 0.29
N PRO A 82 11.97 11.37 -0.31
CA PRO A 82 12.28 11.81 -1.67
C PRO A 82 11.26 11.35 -2.72
N GLU A 83 10.74 10.13 -2.58
CA GLU A 83 9.81 9.54 -3.54
C GLU A 83 8.45 10.27 -3.58
N LEU A 84 8.04 10.94 -2.49
CA LEU A 84 6.81 11.76 -2.45
C LEU A 84 7.09 13.27 -2.47
N ALA A 85 8.26 13.70 -2.01
CA ALA A 85 8.64 15.11 -1.93
C ALA A 85 9.14 15.69 -3.27
N ALA A 86 9.61 14.84 -4.19
CA ALA A 86 10.15 15.28 -5.47
C ALA A 86 9.04 15.82 -6.40
N GLU A 87 9.37 16.87 -7.16
CA GLU A 87 8.49 17.42 -8.20
C GLU A 87 8.26 16.46 -9.38
N ARG A 88 9.18 15.51 -9.55
CA ARG A 88 9.14 14.49 -10.60
C ARG A 88 9.09 13.11 -9.97
N GLU A 89 8.21 12.28 -10.52
CA GLU A 89 8.12 10.88 -10.13
C GLU A 89 9.46 10.16 -10.38
N PRO A 90 9.95 9.37 -9.41
CA PRO A 90 11.18 8.62 -9.58
C PRO A 90 11.04 7.57 -10.70
N SER A 91 12.16 7.25 -11.36
CA SER A 91 12.19 6.27 -12.45
C SER A 91 12.56 4.87 -11.97
N GLY A 92 12.30 3.88 -12.81
CA GLY A 92 12.66 2.49 -12.57
C GLY A 92 12.05 1.90 -11.31
N ALA A 93 12.82 1.11 -10.56
CA ALA A 93 12.33 0.42 -9.37
C ALA A 93 11.80 1.38 -8.28
N LEU A 94 12.28 2.64 -8.25
CA LEU A 94 11.84 3.65 -7.30
C LEU A 94 10.44 4.21 -7.63
N ALA A 95 9.94 4.08 -8.87
CA ALA A 95 8.56 4.42 -9.22
C ALA A 95 7.55 3.61 -8.39
N PHE A 96 7.84 2.32 -8.19
CA PHE A 96 7.01 1.45 -7.35
C PHE A 96 7.07 1.84 -5.87
N ALA A 97 8.22 2.33 -5.42
CA ALA A 97 8.40 2.84 -4.06
C ALA A 97 7.56 4.10 -3.81
N CYS A 98 7.44 5.00 -4.80
CA CYS A 98 6.54 6.16 -4.75
C CYS A 98 5.09 5.75 -4.54
N HIS A 99 4.58 4.80 -5.34
CA HIS A 99 3.21 4.32 -5.15
C HIS A 99 3.01 3.65 -3.79
N ALA A 100 3.93 2.78 -3.34
CA ALA A 100 3.85 2.15 -2.03
C ALA A 100 3.81 3.18 -0.88
N LEU A 101 4.58 4.26 -1.00
CA LEU A 101 4.53 5.37 -0.05
C LEU A 101 3.22 6.15 -0.12
N ALA A 102 2.69 6.41 -1.32
CA ALA A 102 1.39 7.07 -1.47
C ALA A 102 0.28 6.26 -0.78
N VAL A 103 0.30 4.92 -0.91
CA VAL A 103 -0.63 4.02 -0.21
C VAL A 103 -0.50 4.18 1.30
N ALA A 104 0.72 4.18 1.84
CA ALA A 104 0.97 4.37 3.28
C ALA A 104 0.56 5.76 3.78
N TYR A 105 0.81 6.81 3.00
CA TYR A 105 0.44 8.18 3.32
C TYR A 105 -1.08 8.33 3.43
N TYR A 106 -1.80 7.87 2.40
CA TYR A 106 -3.26 7.93 2.41
C TYR A 106 -3.88 6.99 3.45
N ALA A 107 -3.21 5.90 3.81
CA ALA A 107 -3.60 5.08 4.96
C ALA A 107 -3.49 5.85 6.29
N CYS A 108 -2.40 6.60 6.49
CA CYS A 108 -2.24 7.46 7.67
C CYS A 108 -3.29 8.57 7.69
N GLU A 109 -3.60 9.19 6.55
CA GLU A 109 -4.66 10.20 6.46
C GLU A 109 -6.03 9.59 6.75
N TYR A 110 -6.32 8.38 6.27
CA TYR A 110 -7.56 7.67 6.62
C TYR A 110 -7.63 7.36 8.12
N ARG A 111 -6.53 6.93 8.75
CA ARG A 111 -6.48 6.82 10.21
C ARG A 111 -6.85 8.17 10.82
N ARG A 112 -6.12 9.22 10.49
CA ARG A 112 -6.27 10.55 11.08
C ARG A 112 -7.69 11.14 10.98
N THR A 113 -8.35 10.99 9.84
CA THR A 113 -9.64 11.68 9.59
C THR A 113 -10.85 10.76 9.61
N GLY A 114 -10.66 9.46 9.40
CA GLY A 114 -11.74 8.52 9.13
C GLY A 114 -12.42 8.72 7.77
N GLU A 115 -11.96 9.65 6.94
CA GLU A 115 -12.63 9.97 5.68
C GLU A 115 -12.30 8.92 4.60
N VAL A 116 -13.34 8.22 4.13
CA VAL A 116 -13.28 7.14 3.14
C VAL A 116 -12.47 7.51 1.90
N ARG A 117 -12.50 8.78 1.46
CA ARG A 117 -11.74 9.25 0.29
C ARG A 117 -10.24 8.95 0.37
N HIS A 118 -9.64 8.98 1.55
CA HIS A 118 -8.22 8.67 1.71
C HIS A 118 -7.98 7.18 1.52
N ALA A 119 -8.79 6.32 2.12
CA ALA A 119 -8.69 4.89 1.91
C ALA A 119 -8.92 4.49 0.44
N THR A 120 -9.87 5.11 -0.25
CA THR A 120 -10.06 4.91 -1.69
C THR A 120 -8.84 5.34 -2.49
N ARG A 121 -8.21 6.48 -2.16
CA ARG A 121 -6.95 6.90 -2.81
C ARG A 121 -5.80 5.93 -2.56
N ALA A 122 -5.66 5.41 -1.34
CA ALA A 122 -4.72 4.34 -1.04
C ALA A 122 -5.02 3.10 -1.91
N GLY A 123 -6.29 2.74 -2.05
CA GLY A 123 -6.73 1.69 -2.96
C GLY A 123 -6.34 1.95 -4.42
N SER A 124 -6.56 3.15 -4.94
CA SER A 124 -6.21 3.51 -6.32
C SER A 124 -4.71 3.39 -6.57
N HIS A 125 -3.87 3.99 -5.72
CA HIS A 125 -2.41 3.89 -5.88
C HIS A 125 -1.89 2.45 -5.82
N ALA A 126 -2.50 1.61 -4.98
CA ALA A 126 -2.15 0.20 -4.94
C ALA A 126 -2.58 -0.54 -6.23
N LEU A 127 -3.68 -0.16 -6.89
CA LEU A 127 -4.05 -0.74 -8.20
C LEU A 127 -3.14 -0.24 -9.32
N ASP A 128 -2.85 1.07 -9.34
CA ASP A 128 -1.93 1.67 -10.32
C ASP A 128 -0.56 1.00 -10.25
N SER A 129 -0.04 0.79 -9.03
CA SER A 129 1.20 0.06 -8.80
C SER A 129 1.16 -1.37 -9.36
N MET A 130 0.05 -2.10 -9.18
CA MET A 130 -0.11 -3.45 -9.74
C MET A 130 -0.23 -3.46 -11.25
N PHE A 131 -0.90 -2.46 -11.83
CA PHE A 131 -0.98 -2.29 -13.27
C PHE A 131 0.42 -2.05 -13.85
N PHE A 132 1.15 -1.07 -13.32
CA PHE A 132 2.52 -0.80 -13.75
C PHE A 132 3.45 -1.99 -13.57
N LEU A 133 3.31 -2.76 -12.49
CA LEU A 133 4.13 -3.94 -12.27
C LEU A 133 3.79 -5.07 -13.25
N THR A 134 2.52 -5.18 -13.66
CA THR A 134 2.09 -6.14 -14.70
C THR A 134 2.75 -5.80 -16.03
N GLU A 135 2.66 -4.55 -16.46
CA GLU A 135 3.27 -4.06 -17.70
C GLU A 135 4.80 -4.18 -17.66
N HIS A 136 5.42 -3.87 -16.53
CA HIS A 136 6.87 -3.92 -16.37
C HIS A 136 7.44 -5.34 -16.41
N VAL A 137 6.76 -6.32 -15.80
CA VAL A 137 7.27 -7.70 -15.73
C VAL A 137 6.93 -8.49 -16.99
N GLY A 138 5.78 -8.24 -17.62
CA GLY A 138 5.43 -8.84 -18.91
C GLY A 138 5.25 -10.37 -18.90
N ASP A 139 5.03 -10.99 -17.74
CA ASP A 139 4.94 -12.45 -17.57
C ASP A 139 3.51 -13.02 -17.76
N GLY A 140 2.58 -12.21 -18.28
CA GLY A 140 1.18 -12.59 -18.46
C GLY A 140 0.36 -12.70 -17.17
N VAL A 141 0.93 -12.36 -16.02
CA VAL A 141 0.22 -12.36 -14.73
C VAL A 141 -0.47 -11.01 -14.51
N ASP A 142 -1.80 -11.00 -14.55
CA ASP A 142 -2.62 -9.82 -14.22
C ASP A 142 -2.62 -9.56 -12.70
N ARG A 143 -1.67 -8.73 -12.25
CA ARG A 143 -1.52 -8.40 -10.82
C ARG A 143 -2.61 -7.45 -10.35
N MET A 144 -3.18 -6.63 -11.24
CA MET A 144 -4.27 -5.72 -10.91
C MET A 144 -5.55 -6.50 -10.57
N ALA A 145 -5.91 -7.50 -11.39
CA ALA A 145 -7.04 -8.38 -11.11
C ALA A 145 -6.83 -9.19 -9.82
N GLN A 146 -5.61 -9.68 -9.59
CA GLN A 146 -5.27 -10.37 -8.33
C GLN A 146 -5.47 -9.46 -7.11
N GLU A 147 -5.05 -8.19 -7.18
CA GLU A 147 -5.22 -7.25 -6.07
C GLU A 147 -6.70 -6.91 -5.84
N ARG A 148 -7.51 -6.76 -6.90
CA ARG A 148 -8.97 -6.60 -6.76
C ARG A 148 -9.62 -7.80 -6.08
N ALA A 149 -9.24 -9.02 -6.47
CA ALA A 149 -9.75 -10.24 -5.86
C ALA A 149 -9.35 -10.35 -4.38
N LEU A 150 -8.10 -10.00 -4.04
CA LEU A 150 -7.63 -9.98 -2.65
C LEU A 150 -8.38 -8.96 -1.80
N ARG A 151 -8.63 -7.76 -2.31
CA ARG A 151 -9.41 -6.74 -1.58
C ARG A 151 -10.84 -7.19 -1.32
N ARG A 152 -11.49 -7.77 -2.32
CA ARG A 152 -12.84 -8.32 -2.17
C ARG A 152 -12.87 -9.36 -1.06
N ARG A 153 -11.93 -10.29 -1.10
CA ARG A 153 -11.79 -11.32 -0.07
C ARG A 153 -11.50 -10.74 1.32
N ASP A 154 -10.60 -9.76 1.42
CA ASP A 154 -10.28 -9.09 2.69
C ASP A 154 -11.54 -8.45 3.30
N VAL A 155 -12.37 -7.75 2.51
CA VAL A 155 -13.58 -7.11 3.03
C VAL A 155 -14.67 -8.12 3.41
N GLU A 156 -14.78 -9.24 2.68
CA GLU A 156 -15.70 -10.34 3.03
C GLU A 156 -15.31 -11.00 4.36
N GLU A 157 -14.00 -11.19 4.60
CA GLU A 157 -13.46 -11.76 5.85
C GLU A 157 -13.57 -10.78 7.04
N LEU A 158 -13.69 -9.48 6.78
CA LEU A 158 -13.84 -8.41 7.79
C LEU A 158 -15.31 -8.13 8.18
N SER A 159 -16.17 -9.13 8.08
CA SER A 159 -17.60 -9.03 8.40
C SER A 159 -17.86 -8.67 9.88
N ALA A 160 -19.08 -8.21 10.17
CA ALA A 160 -19.46 -7.71 11.50
C ALA A 160 -19.38 -8.77 12.62
N GLU A 161 -19.42 -10.06 12.28
CA GLU A 161 -19.39 -11.19 13.22
C GLU A 161 -17.97 -11.76 13.40
N ALA A 162 -16.98 -11.24 12.68
CA ALA A 162 -15.62 -11.77 12.70
C ALA A 162 -14.89 -11.47 14.02
N ASP A 163 -14.09 -12.44 14.48
CA ASP A 163 -13.01 -12.15 15.44
C ASP A 163 -11.93 -11.32 14.73
N LEU A 164 -12.05 -10.00 14.88
CA LEU A 164 -11.15 -9.05 14.24
C LEU A 164 -9.69 -9.20 14.66
N GLY A 165 -9.41 -9.79 15.84
CA GLY A 165 -8.04 -10.09 16.26
C GLY A 165 -7.43 -11.20 15.43
N ALA A 166 -8.15 -12.32 15.31
CA ALA A 166 -7.73 -13.46 14.49
C ALA A 166 -7.65 -13.10 13.00
N VAL A 167 -8.69 -12.44 12.47
CA VAL A 167 -8.74 -12.00 11.06
C VAL A 167 -7.60 -11.01 10.77
N SER A 168 -7.35 -10.04 11.64
CA SER A 168 -6.23 -9.10 11.46
C SER A 168 -4.88 -9.81 11.34
N GLY A 169 -4.62 -10.83 12.16
CA GLY A 169 -3.37 -11.60 12.07
C GLY A 169 -3.25 -12.36 10.74
N GLN A 170 -4.32 -13.02 10.31
CA GLN A 170 -4.36 -13.78 9.06
C GLN A 170 -4.18 -12.88 7.82
N LEU A 171 -4.85 -11.72 7.79
CA LEU A 171 -4.70 -10.74 6.72
C LEU A 171 -3.27 -10.21 6.66
N ARG A 172 -2.67 -9.87 7.81
CA ARG A 172 -1.29 -9.38 7.87
C ARG A 172 -0.31 -10.38 7.27
N ASP A 173 -0.39 -11.65 7.67
CA ASP A 173 0.49 -12.70 7.18
C ASP A 173 0.30 -12.98 5.68
N ARG A 174 -0.96 -12.97 5.21
CA ARG A 174 -1.27 -13.12 3.78
C ARG A 174 -0.69 -11.96 2.97
N SER A 175 -0.84 -10.73 3.47
CA SER A 175 -0.36 -9.52 2.83
C SER A 175 1.17 -9.47 2.76
N ARG A 176 1.87 -9.90 3.82
CA ARG A 176 3.33 -10.10 3.82
C ARG A 176 3.80 -11.07 2.75
N ARG A 177 3.17 -12.25 2.68
CA ARG A 177 3.49 -13.26 1.65
C ARG A 177 3.23 -12.72 0.23
N ARG A 178 2.20 -11.90 0.04
CA ARG A 178 1.95 -11.25 -1.24
C ARG A 178 3.03 -10.21 -1.55
N SER A 179 3.40 -9.37 -0.59
CA SER A 179 4.46 -8.37 -0.74
C SER A 179 5.78 -8.99 -1.19
N ALA A 180 6.16 -10.11 -0.56
CA ALA A 180 7.32 -10.90 -0.95
C ALA A 180 7.28 -11.37 -2.41
N LYS A 181 6.13 -11.83 -2.89
CA LYS A 181 5.97 -12.23 -4.30
C LYS A 181 6.09 -11.04 -5.26
N LEU A 182 5.59 -9.87 -4.87
CA LEU A 182 5.63 -8.66 -5.70
C LEU A 182 7.05 -8.16 -5.89
N VAL A 183 7.83 -8.04 -4.80
CA VAL A 183 9.23 -7.61 -4.92
C VAL A 183 10.09 -8.65 -5.64
N ALA A 184 9.84 -9.95 -5.46
CA ALA A 184 10.58 -10.98 -6.22
C ALA A 184 10.32 -10.84 -7.74
N ALA A 185 9.10 -10.49 -8.14
CA ALA A 185 8.78 -10.23 -9.55
C ALA A 185 9.47 -8.97 -10.08
N LEU A 186 9.59 -7.93 -9.25
CA LEU A 186 10.30 -6.70 -9.62
C LEU A 186 11.81 -6.92 -9.82
N LEU A 187 12.41 -7.87 -9.11
CA LEU A 187 13.85 -8.14 -9.14
C LEU A 187 14.27 -9.16 -10.21
N VAL A 188 13.38 -9.56 -11.13
CA VAL A 188 13.73 -10.48 -12.22
C VAL A 188 14.75 -9.82 -13.16
N PRO A 189 15.96 -10.39 -13.34
CA PRO A 189 17.01 -9.77 -14.15
C PRO A 189 16.64 -9.65 -15.63
N GLY A 190 16.95 -8.51 -16.25
CA GLY A 190 16.95 -8.34 -17.71
C GLY A 190 15.78 -7.55 -18.31
N GLN A 191 14.89 -6.96 -17.50
CA GLN A 191 13.88 -6.02 -17.98
C GLN A 191 14.41 -4.58 -17.85
N GLU A 192 14.61 -3.90 -18.99
CA GLU A 192 14.91 -2.47 -18.99
C GLU A 192 13.73 -1.71 -18.38
N THR A 193 14.01 -0.82 -17.43
CA THR A 193 12.99 0.04 -16.83
C THR A 193 12.43 1.00 -17.89
N PRO A 194 11.10 1.15 -18.01
CA PRO A 194 10.53 2.14 -18.91
C PRO A 194 10.96 3.54 -18.46
N GLY A 195 11.58 4.29 -19.37
CA GLY A 195 12.03 5.67 -19.11
C GLY A 195 13.53 5.93 -19.24
N GLY A 196 14.35 4.97 -19.67
CA GLY A 196 15.70 5.27 -20.15
C GLY A 196 15.62 6.20 -21.38
N PRO A 197 16.48 7.23 -21.50
CA PRO A 197 16.46 8.11 -22.67
C PRO A 197 16.81 7.27 -23.89
N GLY A 198 15.82 7.08 -24.77
CA GLY A 198 16.01 6.44 -26.06
C GLY A 198 17.12 7.16 -26.81
N ARG A 199 18.12 6.38 -27.22
CA ARG A 199 19.06 6.76 -28.27
C ARG A 199 18.35 6.79 -29.62
#